data_AF-A0A1F6PFC1-F1
#
_entry.id   AF-A0A1F6PFC1-F1
#
_cell.length_a   1.000
_cell.length_b   1.000
_cell.length_c   1.000
_cell.angle_alpha   90.00
_cell.angle_beta   90.00
_cell.angle_gamma   90.00
#
_symmetry.space_group_name_H-M   'P 1'
#
loop_
_entity.id
_entity.type
_entity.pdbx_description
1 polymer ?
#
loop_
_entity_poly.entity_id
_entity_poly.type
_entity_poly.pdbx_seq_one_letter_code
_entity_poly.pdbx_strand_id
1 'polypeptide(L)'
;MYYIPLVITAIPATEEIHSGIKGGIVMDKKNTVGDQNIFANSPHNLQISAAYNTFKNTYIPEDGSLIDLINSEIGLLYKYILVSNELSSDDKELMSETLNSIAEQVKSNKTNRLMIEGSLNSINDIASKTSDIGENSQIIISNIISMFGWH
;
A
#
# COMPACT_ATOMS: atom_id res chain seq x y z
N MET A 1 24.17 -40.64 -26.99
CA MET A 1 22.80 -41.17 -26.92
C MET A 1 22.04 -40.41 -25.84
N TYR A 2 20.96 -39.75 -26.27
CA TYR A 2 19.71 -39.40 -25.57
C TYR A 2 19.68 -38.63 -24.22
N TYR A 3 19.23 -37.37 -24.33
CA TYR A 3 18.32 -36.69 -23.39
C TYR A 3 17.00 -37.45 -23.24
N ILE A 4 16.43 -37.56 -22.03
CA ILE A 4 15.00 -37.33 -21.69
C ILE A 4 14.89 -37.00 -20.16
N PRO A 5 13.79 -36.42 -19.61
CA PRO A 5 13.81 -35.17 -18.82
C PRO A 5 13.34 -35.40 -17.36
N LEU A 6 13.28 -34.34 -16.54
CA LEU A 6 12.40 -34.35 -15.36
C LEU A 6 11.42 -33.18 -15.41
N VAL A 7 10.16 -33.57 -15.48
CA VAL A 7 8.95 -32.75 -15.46
C VAL A 7 8.60 -32.41 -13.99
N ILE A 8 8.12 -31.19 -13.82
CA ILE A 8 7.65 -30.53 -12.59
C ILE A 8 6.42 -31.25 -12.01
N THR A 9 6.36 -31.44 -10.68
CA THR A 9 5.32 -30.94 -9.73
C THR A 9 5.20 -31.82 -8.48
N ALA A 10 5.26 -31.19 -7.29
CA ALA A 10 4.28 -31.32 -6.20
C ALA A 10 4.77 -30.57 -4.95
N ILE A 11 4.04 -29.52 -4.57
CA ILE A 11 3.92 -29.06 -3.18
C ILE A 11 2.93 -30.05 -2.53
N PRO A 12 3.26 -30.73 -1.42
CA PRO A 12 2.77 -30.24 -0.12
C PRO A 12 3.63 -30.64 1.09
N ALA A 13 3.58 -29.82 2.14
CA ALA A 13 3.45 -30.32 3.53
C ALA A 13 3.14 -29.15 4.47
N THR A 14 1.87 -29.07 4.86
CA THR A 14 1.43 -28.48 6.11
C THR A 14 1.92 -29.33 7.27
N GLU A 15 2.76 -28.78 8.14
CA GLU A 15 3.07 -29.29 9.48
C GLU A 15 3.40 -28.07 10.35
N GLU A 16 3.06 -27.94 11.61
CA GLU A 16 2.17 -28.63 12.53
C GLU A 16 2.07 -27.66 13.71
N ILE A 17 0.86 -27.41 14.20
CA ILE A 17 0.68 -26.61 15.41
C ILE A 17 1.02 -27.51 16.60
N HIS A 18 2.23 -27.38 17.14
CA HIS A 18 2.58 -27.99 18.43
C HIS A 18 2.67 -26.91 19.52
N SER A 19 1.62 -26.89 20.33
CA SER A 19 1.55 -26.29 21.66
C SER A 19 2.73 -26.75 22.52
N GLY A 20 3.47 -25.82 23.13
CA GLY A 20 4.51 -26.19 24.08
C GLY A 20 5.48 -25.10 24.53
N ILE A 21 5.08 -24.31 25.53
CA ILE A 21 5.89 -23.96 26.72
C ILE A 21 7.18 -23.10 26.50
N LYS A 22 7.21 -21.88 27.06
CA LYS A 22 7.83 -21.50 28.37
C LYS A 22 8.10 -20.00 28.42
N GLY A 23 7.76 -19.38 29.55
CA GLY A 23 8.10 -18.00 29.85
C GLY A 23 9.61 -17.75 29.84
N GLY A 24 9.98 -16.56 29.39
CA GLY A 24 11.35 -16.07 29.37
C GLY A 24 11.37 -14.64 28.88
N ILE A 25 11.16 -13.69 29.79
CA ILE A 25 11.53 -12.29 29.56
C ILE A 25 13.06 -12.28 29.46
N VAL A 26 13.58 -11.97 28.29
CA VAL A 26 14.97 -11.54 28.13
C VAL A 26 14.94 -10.17 27.48
N MET A 27 15.04 -9.14 28.31
CA MET A 27 15.47 -7.81 27.87
C MET A 27 16.97 -7.90 27.55
N ASP A 28 17.37 -7.52 26.34
CA ASP A 28 18.39 -6.48 26.16
C ASP A 28 18.43 -5.96 24.70
N LYS A 29 18.76 -4.67 24.60
CA LYS A 29 19.25 -3.89 23.46
C LYS A 29 18.23 -3.29 22.48
N LYS A 30 17.79 -2.09 22.87
CA LYS A 30 17.59 -0.88 22.04
C LYS A 30 17.31 -1.13 20.55
N ASN A 31 16.05 -1.04 20.15
CA ASN A 31 15.70 -0.51 18.84
C ASN A 31 14.24 -0.01 18.82
N THR A 32 14.10 1.30 18.57
CA THR A 32 12.96 1.96 17.92
C THR A 32 11.56 1.57 18.41
N VAL A 33 11.12 2.17 19.52
CA VAL A 33 9.69 2.31 19.79
C VAL A 33 9.14 3.33 18.80
N GLY A 34 8.55 2.85 17.72
CA GLY A 34 7.89 3.69 16.73
C GLY A 34 7.16 2.98 15.61
N ASP A 35 7.32 1.66 15.42
CA ASP A 35 6.89 1.08 14.14
C ASP A 35 6.52 -0.42 14.13
N GLN A 36 5.90 -0.97 15.19
CA GLN A 36 5.42 -2.36 15.15
C GLN A 36 4.13 -2.57 15.97
N ASN A 37 3.13 -3.23 15.34
CA ASN A 37 1.87 -3.78 15.90
C ASN A 37 0.57 -2.95 15.85
N ILE A 38 0.15 -2.50 14.66
CA ILE A 38 -1.29 -2.27 14.39
C ILE A 38 -1.93 -3.42 13.58
N PHE A 39 -1.13 -4.40 13.12
CA PHE A 39 -1.55 -5.36 12.08
C PHE A 39 -1.73 -6.82 12.52
N ALA A 40 -1.60 -7.14 13.81
CA ALA A 40 -1.63 -8.53 14.23
C ALA A 40 -3.06 -9.13 14.24
N ASN A 41 -3.31 -10.05 13.29
CA ASN A 41 -4.21 -11.21 13.36
C ASN A 41 -5.73 -11.04 13.12
N SER A 42 -6.13 -10.28 12.10
CA SER A 42 -7.48 -10.39 11.50
C SER A 42 -7.38 -10.67 10.00
N PRO A 43 -8.23 -11.53 9.40
CA PRO A 43 -8.24 -11.77 7.95
C PRO A 43 -8.39 -10.49 7.12
N HIS A 44 -9.11 -9.51 7.65
CA HIS A 44 -9.24 -8.17 7.06
C HIS A 44 -7.90 -7.42 7.01
N ASN A 45 -7.11 -7.46 8.10
CA ASN A 45 -5.81 -6.80 8.18
C ASN A 45 -4.76 -7.46 7.27
N LEU A 46 -4.87 -8.79 7.07
CA LEU A 46 -4.01 -9.52 6.14
C LEU A 46 -4.29 -9.12 4.68
N GLN A 47 -5.55 -8.91 4.30
CA GLN A 47 -5.92 -8.46 2.96
C GLN A 47 -5.45 -7.02 2.68
N ILE A 48 -5.64 -6.11 3.64
CA ILE A 48 -5.12 -4.73 3.55
C ILE A 48 -3.60 -4.74 3.39
N SER A 49 -2.90 -5.52 4.20
CA SER A 49 -1.45 -5.64 4.11
C SER A 49 -1.00 -6.22 2.77
N ALA A 50 -1.68 -7.22 2.23
CA ALA A 50 -1.34 -7.82 0.95
C ALA A 50 -1.56 -6.86 -0.24
N ALA A 51 -2.68 -6.13 -0.23
CA ALA A 51 -2.99 -5.12 -1.26
C ALA A 51 -1.96 -3.98 -1.24
N TYR A 52 -1.65 -3.44 -0.06
CA TYR A 52 -0.62 -2.41 0.08
C TYR A 52 0.77 -2.90 -0.31
N ASN A 53 1.16 -4.12 0.08
CA ASN A 53 2.46 -4.68 -0.32
C ASN A 53 2.54 -4.87 -1.84
N THR A 54 1.44 -5.28 -2.48
CA THR A 54 1.36 -5.36 -3.95
C THR A 54 1.56 -3.99 -4.58
N PHE A 55 0.86 -2.96 -4.08
CA PHE A 55 1.04 -1.58 -4.52
C PHE A 55 2.51 -1.15 -4.40
N LYS A 56 3.09 -1.27 -3.19
CA LYS A 56 4.46 -0.85 -2.90
C LYS A 56 5.46 -1.50 -3.85
N ASN A 57 5.42 -2.83 -3.97
CA ASN A 57 6.35 -3.58 -4.81
C ASN A 57 6.19 -3.26 -6.30
N THR A 58 5.02 -2.80 -6.72
CA THR A 58 4.73 -2.49 -8.12
C THR A 58 5.17 -1.07 -8.49
N TYR A 59 4.92 -0.10 -7.62
CA TYR A 59 4.98 1.32 -7.99
C TYR A 59 6.05 2.14 -7.30
N ILE A 60 6.62 1.68 -6.18
CA ILE A 60 7.58 2.47 -5.39
C ILE A 60 8.99 1.92 -5.68
N PRO A 61 9.74 2.50 -6.65
CA PRO A 61 11.12 2.13 -6.89
C PRO A 61 11.98 2.59 -5.71
N GLU A 62 12.78 1.70 -5.12
CA GLU A 62 13.65 2.05 -3.97
C GLU A 62 14.95 2.76 -4.43
N ASP A 63 14.81 3.80 -5.26
CA ASP A 63 15.93 4.54 -5.85
C ASP A 63 16.05 5.99 -5.34
N GLY A 64 15.11 6.46 -4.50
CA GLY A 64 15.13 7.81 -3.93
C GLY A 64 14.82 8.94 -4.93
N SER A 65 14.29 8.61 -6.11
CA SER A 65 13.90 9.59 -7.12
C SER A 65 12.66 10.39 -6.72
N LEU A 66 12.35 11.47 -7.44
CA LEU A 66 11.07 12.18 -7.28
C LEU A 66 9.87 11.26 -7.59
N ILE A 67 10.04 10.29 -8.50
CA ILE A 67 9.03 9.28 -8.82
C ILE A 67 8.78 8.39 -7.61
N ASP A 68 9.84 7.94 -6.90
CA ASP A 68 9.75 7.21 -5.64
C ASP A 68 8.97 8.01 -4.59
N LEU A 69 9.35 9.27 -4.37
CA LEU A 69 8.68 10.15 -3.40
C LEU A 69 7.19 10.33 -3.71
N ILE A 70 6.83 10.63 -4.96
CA ILE A 70 5.43 10.80 -5.39
C ILE A 70 4.64 9.49 -5.20
N ASN A 71 5.20 8.36 -5.65
CA ASN A 71 4.52 7.07 -5.52
C ASN A 71 4.44 6.58 -4.06
N SER A 72 5.35 7.00 -3.20
CA SER A 72 5.29 6.77 -1.75
C SER A 72 4.11 7.51 -1.12
N GLU A 73 3.91 8.79 -1.44
CA GLU A 73 2.74 9.56 -0.99
C GLU A 73 1.41 8.97 -1.51
N ILE A 74 1.38 8.57 -2.78
CA ILE A 74 0.21 7.85 -3.35
C ILE A 74 -0.04 6.55 -2.59
N GLY A 75 1.02 5.81 -2.22
CA GLY A 75 0.93 4.60 -1.40
C GLY A 75 0.38 4.86 0.00
N LEU A 76 0.76 5.98 0.64
CA LEU A 76 0.19 6.38 1.93
C LEU A 76 -1.31 6.64 1.81
N LEU A 77 -1.74 7.39 0.79
CA LEU A 77 -3.16 7.63 0.52
C LEU A 77 -3.92 6.34 0.26
N TYR A 78 -3.36 5.43 -0.54
CA TYR A 78 -3.90 4.10 -0.82
C TYR A 78 -4.12 3.31 0.48
N LYS A 79 -3.15 3.34 1.38
CA LYS A 79 -3.25 2.69 2.69
C LYS A 79 -4.38 3.26 3.54
N TYR A 80 -4.53 4.59 3.60
CA TYR A 80 -5.63 5.24 4.33
C TYR A 80 -7.00 4.80 3.81
N ILE A 81 -7.18 4.74 2.49
CA ILE A 81 -8.43 4.28 1.87
C ILE A 81 -8.76 2.85 2.28
N LEU A 82 -7.78 1.95 2.23
CA LEU A 82 -8.00 0.55 2.60
C LEU A 82 -8.44 0.37 4.06
N VAL A 83 -7.83 1.13 4.99
CA VAL A 83 -8.09 1.02 6.43
C VAL A 83 -9.32 1.83 6.89
N SER A 84 -9.86 2.73 6.07
CA SER A 84 -11.03 3.53 6.46
C SER A 84 -12.21 2.61 6.78
N ASN A 85 -12.92 2.89 7.88
CA ASN A 85 -14.13 2.15 8.25
C ASN A 85 -15.41 2.85 7.75
N GLU A 86 -15.28 4.07 7.26
CA GLU A 86 -16.41 4.90 6.81
C GLU A 86 -16.61 4.87 5.29
N LEU A 87 -15.57 4.51 4.52
CA LEU A 87 -15.70 4.30 3.09
C LEU A 87 -16.45 3.00 2.78
N SER A 88 -17.36 3.07 1.81
CA SER A 88 -17.99 1.90 1.23
C SER A 88 -16.96 1.03 0.48
N SER A 89 -17.24 -0.26 0.30
CA SER A 89 -16.38 -1.15 -0.48
C SER A 89 -16.19 -0.65 -1.92
N ASP A 90 -17.25 -0.12 -2.53
CA ASP A 90 -17.23 0.40 -3.90
C ASP A 90 -16.36 1.67 -4.00
N ASP A 91 -16.46 2.58 -3.02
CA ASP A 91 -15.59 3.76 -2.96
C ASP A 91 -14.13 3.37 -2.77
N LYS A 92 -13.85 2.39 -1.90
CA LYS A 92 -12.49 1.87 -1.70
C LYS A 92 -11.92 1.29 -2.98
N GLU A 93 -12.69 0.49 -3.71
CA GLU A 93 -12.28 -0.10 -4.98
C GLU A 93 -12.01 0.97 -6.02
N LEU A 94 -12.96 1.89 -6.24
CA LEU A 94 -12.83 3.00 -7.19
C LEU A 94 -11.60 3.87 -6.91
N MET A 95 -11.41 4.28 -5.66
CA MET A 95 -10.28 5.12 -5.26
C MET A 95 -8.96 4.36 -5.38
N SER A 96 -8.94 3.06 -5.03
CA SER A 96 -7.78 2.19 -5.16
C SER A 96 -7.35 2.02 -6.63
N GLU A 97 -8.29 1.76 -7.53
CA GLU A 97 -8.03 1.67 -8.97
C GLU A 97 -7.52 2.99 -9.54
N THR A 98 -8.11 4.11 -9.10
CA THR A 98 -7.68 5.44 -9.51
C THR A 98 -6.24 5.71 -9.08
N LEU A 99 -5.87 5.37 -7.84
CA LEU A 99 -4.50 5.53 -7.33
C LEU A 99 -3.51 4.61 -8.05
N ASN A 100 -3.89 3.36 -8.35
CA ASN A 100 -3.06 2.47 -9.18
C ASN A 100 -2.81 3.07 -10.56
N SER A 101 -3.83 3.67 -11.18
CA SER A 101 -3.69 4.34 -12.48
C SER A 101 -2.76 5.54 -12.42
N ILE A 102 -2.87 6.37 -11.38
CA ILE A 102 -1.96 7.50 -11.17
C ILE A 102 -0.53 7.01 -10.96
N ALA A 103 -0.33 6.02 -10.08
CA ALA A 103 0.98 5.46 -9.76
C ALA A 103 1.68 4.88 -11.00
N GLU A 104 0.93 4.20 -11.86
CA GLU A 104 1.43 3.69 -13.14
C GLU A 104 1.82 4.83 -14.10
N GLN A 105 1.02 5.90 -14.19
CA GLN A 105 1.35 7.07 -15.01
C GLN A 105 2.63 7.75 -14.53
N VAL A 106 2.80 7.91 -13.22
CA VAL A 106 4.00 8.49 -12.59
C VAL A 106 5.22 7.60 -12.86
N LYS A 107 5.10 6.30 -12.63
CA LYS A 107 6.18 5.31 -12.90
C LYS A 107 6.58 5.28 -14.38
N SER A 108 5.61 5.32 -15.28
CA SER A 108 5.84 5.33 -16.73
C SER A 108 6.29 6.69 -17.27
N ASN A 109 6.42 7.72 -16.43
CA ASN A 109 6.70 9.11 -16.81
C ASN A 109 5.71 9.63 -17.88
N LYS A 110 4.45 9.19 -17.80
CA LYS A 110 3.32 9.59 -18.68
C LYS A 110 2.39 10.56 -17.95
N THR A 111 2.96 11.38 -17.08
CA THR A 111 2.26 12.28 -16.17
C THR A 111 1.47 13.34 -16.96
N ASN A 112 0.14 13.17 -17.04
CA ASN A 112 -0.75 14.22 -17.54
C ASN A 112 -1.30 15.01 -16.35
N ARG A 113 -0.91 16.28 -16.26
CA ARG A 113 -1.32 17.18 -15.17
C ARG A 113 -2.82 17.17 -14.91
N LEU A 114 -3.59 17.53 -15.93
CA LEU A 114 -5.04 17.74 -15.78
C LEU A 114 -5.74 16.45 -15.38
N MET A 115 -5.25 15.31 -15.90
CA MET A 115 -5.80 14.01 -15.56
C MET A 115 -5.48 13.63 -14.11
N ILE A 116 -4.22 13.74 -13.68
CA ILE A 116 -3.81 13.38 -12.31
C ILE A 116 -4.44 14.31 -11.28
N GLU A 117 -4.41 15.62 -11.52
CA GLU A 117 -5.04 16.61 -10.64
C GLU A 117 -6.56 16.36 -10.55
N GLY A 118 -7.22 16.10 -11.68
CA GLY A 118 -8.63 15.73 -11.71
C GLY A 118 -8.93 14.45 -10.94
N SER A 119 -8.13 13.39 -11.13
CA SER A 119 -8.28 12.13 -10.41
C SER A 119 -8.06 12.27 -8.90
N LEU A 120 -7.03 13.02 -8.48
CA LEU A 120 -6.77 13.29 -7.07
C LEU A 120 -7.89 14.14 -6.44
N ASN A 121 -8.42 15.13 -7.16
CA ASN A 121 -9.56 15.91 -6.68
C ASN A 121 -10.83 15.05 -6.52
N SER A 122 -11.10 14.13 -7.45
CA SER A 122 -12.21 13.17 -7.31
C SER A 122 -12.05 12.28 -6.08
N ILE A 123 -10.82 11.82 -5.80
CA ILE A 123 -10.52 11.06 -4.57
C ILE A 123 -10.77 11.95 -3.34
N ASN A 124 -10.33 13.21 -3.39
CA ASN A 124 -10.54 14.16 -2.30
C ASN A 124 -12.03 14.41 -2.01
N ASP A 125 -12.87 14.54 -3.04
CA ASP A 125 -14.31 14.77 -2.90
C ASP A 125 -15.05 13.62 -2.18
N ILE A 126 -14.49 12.41 -2.24
CA ILE A 126 -15.00 11.24 -1.53
C ILE A 126 -14.37 11.19 -0.13
N ALA A 127 -13.02 11.20 -0.04
CA ALA A 127 -12.29 11.07 1.22
C ALA A 127 -12.62 12.19 2.21
N SER A 128 -12.79 13.43 1.76
CA SER A 128 -13.08 14.58 2.62
C SER A 128 -14.40 14.49 3.38
N LYS A 129 -15.31 13.61 2.96
CA LYS A 129 -16.59 13.35 3.64
C LYS A 129 -16.47 12.33 4.77
N THR A 130 -15.34 11.63 4.85
CA THR A 130 -15.06 10.63 5.88
C THR A 130 -14.26 11.26 7.03
N SER A 131 -14.70 10.99 8.26
CA SER A 131 -14.11 11.58 9.46
C SER A 131 -12.77 10.94 9.83
N ASP A 132 -12.54 9.69 9.42
CA ASP A 132 -11.36 8.92 9.80
C ASP A 132 -10.13 9.19 8.91
N ILE A 133 -10.35 9.57 7.65
CA ILE A 133 -9.25 9.83 6.70
C ILE A 133 -9.29 11.19 6.00
N GLY A 134 -10.35 11.99 6.16
CA GLY A 134 -10.56 13.21 5.35
C GLY A 134 -9.43 14.24 5.42
N GLU A 135 -9.06 14.67 6.63
CA GLU A 135 -7.98 15.66 6.83
C GLU A 135 -6.62 15.13 6.32
N ASN A 136 -6.27 13.90 6.68
CA ASN A 136 -5.01 13.28 6.25
C ASN A 136 -4.96 13.11 4.73
N SER A 137 -6.06 12.72 4.10
CA SER A 137 -6.14 12.55 2.64
C SER A 137 -5.95 13.89 1.92
N GLN A 138 -6.56 14.97 2.42
CA GLN A 138 -6.38 16.31 1.88
C GLN A 138 -4.91 16.77 1.92
N ILE A 139 -4.24 16.53 3.04
CA ILE A 139 -2.81 16.87 3.22
C ILE A 139 -1.96 16.09 2.22
N ILE A 140 -2.15 14.77 2.12
CA ILE A 140 -1.38 13.93 1.20
C ILE A 140 -1.62 14.33 -0.25
N ILE A 141 -2.87 14.57 -0.65
CA ILE A 141 -3.22 15.01 -2.00
C ILE A 141 -2.55 16.36 -2.33
N SER A 142 -2.57 17.31 -1.39
CA SER A 142 -1.90 18.60 -1.56
C SER A 142 -0.39 18.43 -1.72
N ASN A 143 0.23 17.54 -0.94
CA ASN A 143 1.66 17.22 -1.06
C ASN A 143 1.98 16.64 -2.44
N ILE A 144 1.21 15.65 -2.90
CA ILE A 144 1.37 15.03 -4.23
C ILE A 144 1.32 16.10 -5.33
N ILE A 145 0.30 16.96 -5.32
CA ILE A 145 0.14 18.03 -6.32
C ILE A 145 1.34 18.99 -6.27
N SER A 146 1.80 19.37 -5.07
CA SER A 146 2.94 20.26 -4.91
C SER A 146 4.26 19.67 -5.44
N MET A 147 4.46 18.35 -5.32
CA MET A 147 5.66 17.66 -5.80
C MET A 147 5.78 17.66 -7.32
N PHE A 148 4.67 17.78 -8.04
CA PHE A 148 4.71 17.94 -9.49
C PHE A 148 5.14 19.35 -9.95
N GLY A 149 5.25 20.33 -9.04
CA GLY A 149 5.74 21.66 -9.35
C GLY A 149 4.85 22.44 -10.32
N TRP A 150 3.55 22.11 -10.37
CA TRP A 150 2.59 22.78 -11.23
C TRP A 150 2.19 24.12 -10.64
N HIS A 151 2.94 25.16 -11.02
CA HIS A 151 2.63 26.56 -10.74
C HIS A 151 1.89 27.19 -11.92
#